data_AF-A0A848TPB7-F1
#
_entry.id   AF-A0A848TPB7-F1
#
_cell.length_a   1.000
_cell.length_b   1.000
_cell.length_c   1.000
_cell.angle_alpha   90.00
_cell.angle_beta   90.00
_cell.angle_gamma   90.00
#
_symmetry.space_group_name_H-M   'P 1'
#
loop_
_entity.id
_entity.type
_entity.pdbx_description
1 polymer ?
#
loop_
_entity_poly.entity_id
_entity_poly.type
_entity_poly.pdbx_seq_one_letter_code
_entity_poly.pdbx_strand_id
1 'polypeptide(L)' 'ILTGPAHPDYQPFCQGPGHGTGYQDQIIIEAKDFLSAIAGGEPVWPSFRDGLAVAEIVDAVLTSSGSGQWTSVRQV' A
#
# COMPACT_ATOMS: atom_id res chain seq x y z
N ILE A 1 3.96 -16.67 -9.28
CA ILE A 1 2.49 -16.64 -9.11
C ILE A 1 1.99 -15.58 -10.07
N LEU A 2 1.15 -15.94 -11.04
CA LEU A 2 0.52 -14.97 -11.94
C LEU A 2 -0.73 -14.42 -11.23
N THR A 3 -0.96 -13.12 -11.24
CA THR A 3 -2.15 -12.52 -10.64
C THR A 3 -3.39 -12.97 -11.42
N GLY A 4 -4.42 -13.43 -10.71
CA GLY A 4 -5.61 -14.04 -11.30
C GLY A 4 -6.76 -14.16 -10.28
N PRO A 5 -7.86 -14.87 -10.58
CA PRO A 5 -9.08 -14.88 -9.77
C PRO A 5 -8.91 -15.34 -8.31
N ALA A 6 -7.80 -16.02 -7.99
CA ALA A 6 -7.43 -16.37 -6.62
C ALA A 6 -7.03 -15.15 -5.76
N HIS A 7 -6.80 -13.99 -6.37
CA HIS A 7 -6.60 -12.72 -5.68
C HIS A 7 -7.94 -11.95 -5.67
N PRO A 8 -8.57 -11.76 -4.50
CA PRO A 8 -9.98 -11.36 -4.43
C PRO A 8 -10.30 -10.01 -5.10
N ASP A 9 -9.43 -9.01 -4.97
CA ASP A 9 -9.63 -7.71 -5.63
C ASP A 9 -9.39 -7.72 -7.16
N TYR A 10 -8.91 -8.83 -7.73
CA TYR A 10 -8.49 -8.92 -9.14
C TYR A 10 -9.53 -9.63 -10.00
N GLN A 11 -10.36 -10.47 -9.38
CA GLN A 11 -11.51 -11.11 -10.05
C GLN A 11 -12.46 -10.09 -10.73
N PRO A 12 -12.76 -8.91 -10.15
CA PRO A 12 -13.65 -7.93 -10.78
C PRO A 12 -13.12 -7.32 -12.07
N PHE A 13 -11.79 -7.29 -12.27
CA PHE A 13 -11.17 -6.65 -13.43
C PHE A 13 -10.96 -7.60 -14.60
N CYS A 14 -10.46 -8.81 -14.34
CA CYS A 14 -10.30 -9.80 -15.40
C CYS A 14 -10.60 -11.22 -14.94
N GLN A 15 -11.55 -11.86 -15.65
CA GLN A 15 -12.02 -13.20 -15.34
C GLN A 15 -11.14 -14.29 -16.00
N GLY A 16 -10.34 -13.93 -17.02
CA GLY A 16 -9.45 -14.85 -17.74
C GLY A 16 -8.01 -14.78 -17.22
N PRO A 17 -7.35 -15.93 -16.92
CA PRO A 17 -5.95 -15.93 -16.52
C PRO A 17 -5.06 -15.36 -17.63
N GLY A 18 -3.95 -14.69 -17.27
CA GLY A 18 -3.00 -14.14 -18.25
C GLY A 18 -3.24 -12.68 -18.66
N HIS A 19 -4.40 -12.11 -18.31
CA HIS A 19 -4.70 -10.70 -18.49
C HIS A 19 -4.35 -9.97 -17.18
N GLY A 20 -3.12 -9.48 -17.10
CA GLY A 20 -2.63 -8.82 -15.89
C GLY A 20 -3.42 -7.55 -15.57
N THR A 21 -3.45 -7.20 -14.29
CA THR A 21 -3.92 -5.90 -13.82
C THR A 21 -2.81 -4.86 -13.97
N GLY A 22 -3.15 -3.69 -14.50
CA GLY A 22 -2.25 -2.57 -14.66
C GLY A 22 -2.14 -1.70 -13.41
N TYR A 23 -1.28 -0.68 -13.49
CA TYR A 23 -1.11 0.32 -12.43
C TYR A 23 -2.43 1.01 -12.03
N GLN A 24 -3.28 1.32 -13.01
CA GLN A 24 -4.57 1.96 -12.76
C GLN A 24 -5.53 1.07 -11.98
N ASP A 25 -5.48 -0.25 -12.17
CA ASP A 25 -6.36 -1.18 -11.45
C ASP A 25 -6.01 -1.20 -9.95
N GLN A 26 -4.73 -1.06 -9.60
CA GLN A 26 -4.32 -0.93 -8.20
C GLN A 26 -4.91 0.32 -7.54
N ILE A 27 -4.94 1.45 -8.26
CA ILE A 27 -5.53 2.70 -7.75
C ILE A 27 -7.06 2.54 -7.57
N ILE A 28 -7.72 1.82 -8.48
CA ILE A 28 -9.16 1.55 -8.35
C ILE A 28 -9.44 0.67 -7.12
N ILE A 29 -8.60 -0.35 -6.87
CA ILE A 29 -8.70 -1.20 -5.67
C ILE A 29 -8.53 -0.35 -4.40
N GLU A 30 -7.50 0.50 -4.34
CA GLU A 30 -7.26 1.41 -3.21
C GLU A 30 -8.45 2.35 -2.96
N ALA A 31 -9.03 2.91 -4.02
CA ALA A 31 -10.22 3.77 -3.91
C ALA A 31 -11.45 3.00 -3.38
N LYS A 32 -11.66 1.76 -3.83
CA LYS A 32 -12.74 0.90 -3.32
C LYS A 32 -12.54 0.59 -1.83
N ASP A 33 -11.31 0.34 -1.39
CA ASP A 33 -10.99 0.07 0.02
C ASP A 33 -11.18 1.32 0.89
N PHE A 34 -10.76 2.48 0.41
CA PHE A 34 -10.98 3.77 1.08
C PHE A 34 -12.49 4.06 1.27
N LEU A 35 -13.29 3.91 0.21
CA LEU A 35 -14.74 4.11 0.29
C LEU A 35 -15.43 3.08 1.18
N SER A 36 -14.94 1.83 1.18
CA SER A 36 -15.45 0.76 2.05
C SER A 36 -15.16 1.05 3.53
N ALA A 37 -13.97 1.58 3.85
CA ALA A 37 -13.64 2.01 5.21
C ALA A 37 -14.57 3.12 5.71
N ILE A 38 -14.87 4.11 4.85
CA ILE A 38 -15.83 5.18 5.17
C ILE A 38 -17.23 4.62 5.41
N ALA A 39 -17.71 3.77 4.51
CA ALA A 39 -19.06 3.21 4.58
C ALA A 39 -19.24 2.25 5.78
N GLY A 40 -18.20 1.48 6.10
CA GLY A 40 -18.20 0.49 7.18
C GLY A 40 -17.87 1.06 8.56
N GLY A 41 -17.22 2.23 8.63
CA GLY A 41 -16.75 2.83 9.89
C GLY A 41 -15.55 2.11 10.51
N GLU A 42 -14.97 1.14 9.80
CA GLU A 42 -13.83 0.34 10.25
C GLU A 42 -12.61 0.64 9.39
N PRO A 43 -11.39 0.69 9.96
CA PRO A 43 -10.18 0.99 9.21
C PRO A 43 -9.84 -0.14 8.24
N VAL A 44 -9.52 0.22 7.00
CA VAL A 44 -8.86 -0.65 6.03
C VAL A 44 -7.41 -0.16 5.88
N TRP A 45 -6.47 -1.10 5.81
CA TRP A 45 -5.06 -0.77 5.66
C TRP A 45 -4.79 -0.15 4.28
N PRO A 46 -3.89 0.86 4.17
CA PRO A 46 -3.12 1.50 5.23
C PRO A 46 -3.85 2.63 5.96
N SER A 47 -3.51 2.81 7.23
CA SER A 47 -3.93 3.95 8.05
C SER A 47 -2.87 5.05 8.07
N PHE A 48 -3.18 6.18 8.71
CA PHE A 48 -2.18 7.22 8.97
C PHE A 48 -1.02 6.76 9.86
N ARG A 49 -1.23 5.76 10.74
CA ARG A 49 -0.13 5.18 11.52
C ARG A 49 0.86 4.45 10.62
N ASP A 50 0.37 3.72 9.62
CA ASP A 50 1.21 3.05 8.62
C ASP A 50 1.97 4.08 7.77
N GLY A 51 1.29 5.16 7.37
CA GLY A 51 1.92 6.28 6.67
C GLY A 51 3.01 6.97 7.49
N LEU A 52 2.81 7.15 8.79
CA LEU A 52 3.83 7.70 9.69
C LEU A 52 5.06 6.80 9.77
N ALA A 53 4.86 5.48 9.93
CA ALA A 53 5.97 4.53 9.97
C ALA A 53 6.83 4.58 8.69
N VAL A 54 6.19 4.74 7.51
CA VAL A 54 6.92 4.96 6.25
C VAL A 54 7.69 6.28 6.26
N ALA A 55 7.08 7.37 6.73
CA ALA A 55 7.72 8.67 6.81
C ALA A 55 8.94 8.67 7.74
N GLU A 56 8.87 7.97 8.87
CA GLU A 56 9.98 7.81 9.81
C GLU A 56 11.17 7.08 9.19
N ILE A 57 10.91 6.07 8.35
CA ILE A 57 11.97 5.38 7.59
C ILE A 57 12.60 6.33 6.58
N VAL A 58 11.79 7.09 5.84
CA VAL A 58 12.29 8.07 4.86
C VAL A 58 13.19 9.11 5.54
N ASP A 59 12.78 9.63 6.70
CA ASP A 59 13.58 10.57 7.50
C ASP A 59 14.93 9.98 7.94
N ALA A 60 14.93 8.73 8.43
CA ALA A 60 16.15 8.03 8.82
C ALA A 60 17.09 7.81 7.63
N VAL A 61 16.56 7.50 6.44
CA VAL A 61 17.34 7.36 5.21
C VAL A 61 18.01 8.67 4.82
N LEU A 62 17.26 9.78 4.84
CA LEU A 62 17.80 11.11 4.52
C LEU A 62 18.91 11.51 5.51
N THR A 63 18.70 11.25 6.81
CA THR A 63 19.69 11.51 7.86
C THR A 63 20.95 10.65 7.70
N SER A 64 20.77 9.37 7.37
CA SER A 64 21.90 8.46 7.12
C SER A 64 22.70 8.90 5.91
N SER A 65 22.04 9.31 4.82
CA SER A 65 22.71 9.80 3.62
C SER A 65 23.52 11.08 3.88
N GLY A 66 23.03 12.00 4.72
CA GLY A 66 23.74 13.23 5.04
C GLY A 66 24.93 13.04 5.99
N SER A 67 24.84 12.06 6.90
CA SER A 67 25.88 11.78 7.90
C SER A 67 26.90 10.72 7.48
N GLY A 68 26.57 9.87 6.51
CA GLY A 68 27.37 8.71 6.14
C GLY A 68 27.42 7.63 7.24
N GLN A 69 26.48 7.65 8.18
CA GLN A 69 26.43 6.73 9.31
C GLN A 69 25.09 6.00 9.36
N TRP A 70 25.08 4.83 10.01
CA TRP A 70 23.85 4.15 10.36
C TRP A 70 22.99 5.03 11.27
N THR A 71 21.70 5.14 10.96
CA THR A 71 20.74 5.93 11.73
C THR A 71 19.59 5.03 12.17
N SER A 72 19.21 5.10 13.45
CA SER A 72 18.03 4.40 13.96
C SER A 72 16.74 5.06 13.48
N VAL A 73 15.74 4.26 13.12
CA VAL A 73 14.40 4.74 12.79
C VAL A 73 13.70 5.14 14.10
N ARG A 74 13.24 6.39 14.20
CA ARG A 74 12.34 6.81 15.30
C ARG A 74 11.01 6.10 15.10
N GLN A 75 10.44 5.54 16.16
CA GLN A 75 9.09 4.98 16.15
C GLN A 75 8.28 5.73 17.21
N VAL A 76 7.41 6.64 16.77
CA VAL A 76 6.55 7.49 17.63
C VAL A 76 5.19 6.85 17.89
#